data_AF-A0A815K9F5-F1
#
_entry.id   AF-A0A815K9F5-F1
#
_cell.length_a   1.000
_cell.length_b   1.000
_cell.length_c   1.000
_cell.angle_alpha   90.00
_cell.angle_beta   90.00
_cell.angle_gamma   90.00
#
_symmetry.space_group_name_H-M   'P 1'
#
loop_
_entity.id
_entity.type
_entity.pdbx_description
1 polymer ?
#
loop_
_entity_poly.entity_id
_entity_poly.type
_entity_poly.pdbx_seq_one_letter_code
_entity_poly.pdbx_strand_id
1 'polypeptide(L)' 'MNISRQRLIDYPPILKQSFQQLRTRCLYLKYLKRHQFDPTKPNFVSLKDLCLKTNELFCQHVTKTSPGHYLNFMKTL' A
#
# COMPACT_ATOMS: atom_id res chain seq x y z
N MET A 1 1.64 10.57 -0.85
CA MET A 1 1.03 9.61 -1.80
C MET A 1 1.03 10.25 -3.16
N ASN A 2 1.54 9.58 -4.18
CA ASN A 2 1.47 10.08 -5.55
C ASN A 2 0.54 9.17 -6.37
N ILE A 3 -0.77 9.27 -6.10
CA ILE A 3 -1.80 8.48 -6.79
C ILE A 3 -2.57 9.43 -7.72
N SER A 4 -2.62 9.12 -9.00
CA SER A 4 -3.33 9.94 -10.01
C SER A 4 -4.85 9.94 -9.75
N ARG A 5 -5.54 11.05 -10.06
CA ARG A 5 -7.01 11.14 -9.91
C ARG A 5 -7.76 10.02 -10.63
N GLN A 6 -7.33 9.66 -11.84
CA GLN A 6 -7.92 8.54 -12.60
C GLN A 6 -7.93 7.24 -11.80
N ARG A 7 -6.84 6.93 -11.06
CA ARG A 7 -6.76 5.73 -10.24
C ARG A 7 -7.76 5.73 -9.09
N LEU A 8 -8.02 6.90 -8.49
CA LEU A 8 -9.02 7.03 -7.42
C LEU A 8 -10.44 6.78 -7.96
N ILE A 9 -10.70 7.20 -9.20
CA ILE A 9 -11.97 6.94 -9.90
C ILE A 9 -12.11 5.45 -10.24
N ASP A 10 -11.02 4.79 -10.65
CA ASP A 10 -11.01 3.35 -10.96
C ASP A 10 -11.30 2.47 -9.73
N TYR A 11 -10.96 2.94 -8.53
CA TYR A 11 -11.20 2.20 -7.28
C TYR A 11 -11.72 3.11 -6.16
N PRO A 12 -12.99 3.55 -6.23
CA PRO A 12 -13.60 4.43 -5.23
C PRO A 12 -13.54 3.93 -3.77
N PRO A 13 -13.55 2.60 -3.47
CA PRO A 13 -13.47 2.13 -2.08
C PRO A 13 -12.25 2.59 -1.30
N ILE A 14 -11.16 3.03 -1.96
CA ILE A 14 -9.99 3.61 -1.29
C ILE A 14 -10.34 4.84 -0.46
N LEU A 15 -11.35 5.62 -0.88
CA LEU A 15 -11.78 6.82 -0.19
C LEU A 15 -12.45 6.53 1.16
N LYS A 16 -12.90 5.28 1.37
CA LYS A 16 -13.49 4.83 2.64
C LYS A 16 -12.44 4.32 3.64
N GLN A 17 -11.18 4.17 3.22
CA GLN A 17 -10.11 3.67 4.09
C GLN A 17 -9.52 4.81 4.93
N SER A 18 -8.92 4.44 6.08
CA SER A 18 -8.20 5.39 6.90
C SER A 18 -7.01 5.98 6.14
N PHE A 19 -6.94 7.31 6.06
CA PHE A 19 -5.81 8.02 5.45
C PHE A 19 -4.47 7.65 6.11
N GLN A 20 -4.46 7.49 7.44
CA GLN A 20 -3.25 7.10 8.18
C GLN A 20 -2.79 5.70 7.78
N GLN A 21 -3.71 4.74 7.69
CA GLN A 21 -3.40 3.37 7.27
C GLN A 21 -2.82 3.35 5.85
N LEU A 22 -3.48 4.03 4.91
CA LEU A 22 -3.02 4.10 3.53
C LEU A 22 -1.65 4.81 3.45
N ARG A 23 -1.45 5.91 4.19
CA ARG A 23 -0.18 6.66 4.22
C ARG A 23 0.95 5.77 4.70
N THR A 24 0.76 5.06 5.80
CA THR A 24 1.73 4.11 6.36
C THR A 24 2.10 3.02 5.35
N ARG A 25 1.10 2.43 4.67
CA ARG A 25 1.35 1.42 3.64
C ARG A 25 2.15 1.96 2.45
N CYS A 26 1.81 3.16 1.97
CA CYS A 26 2.58 3.81 0.91
C CYS A 26 4.01 4.15 1.33
N LEU A 27 4.23 4.56 2.58
CA LEU A 27 5.57 4.82 3.13
C LEU A 27 6.38 3.52 3.21
N TYR A 28 5.77 2.44 3.66
CA TYR A 28 6.42 1.14 3.72
C TYR A 28 6.78 0.60 2.33
N LEU A 29 5.89 0.74 1.34
CA LEU A 29 6.22 0.42 -0.06
C LEU A 29 7.38 1.27 -0.59
N LYS A 30 7.49 2.54 -0.17
CA LYS A 30 8.62 3.40 -0.53
C LYS A 30 9.92 2.91 0.12
N TYR A 31 9.87 2.54 1.40
CA TYR A 31 10.99 1.94 2.13
C TYR A 31 11.50 0.67 1.43
N LEU A 32 10.59 -0.19 0.97
CA LEU A 32 10.92 -1.41 0.22
C LEU A 32 11.29 -1.17 -1.25
N LYS A 33 11.30 0.08 -1.75
CA LYS A 33 11.49 0.42 -3.17
C LYS A 33 10.47 -0.27 -4.11
N ARG A 34 9.25 -0.52 -3.62
CA ARG A 34 8.12 -1.14 -4.36
C ARG A 34 6.93 -0.19 -4.52
N HIS A 35 7.14 1.11 -4.41
CA HIS A 35 6.10 2.12 -4.53
C HIS A 35 5.79 2.39 -6.01
N GLN A 36 5.02 1.50 -6.64
CA GLN A 36 4.59 1.60 -8.03
C GLN A 36 3.08 1.47 -8.15
N PHE A 37 2.40 2.52 -8.63
CA PHE A 37 0.94 2.54 -8.85
C PHE A 37 0.57 2.66 -10.34
N ASP A 38 1.56 2.53 -11.22
CA ASP A 38 1.40 2.50 -12.66
C ASP A 38 1.31 1.03 -13.12
N PRO A 39 0.17 0.56 -13.66
CA PRO A 39 -0.04 -0.82 -14.10
C PRO A 39 0.78 -1.18 -15.33
N THR A 40 1.32 -0.19 -16.04
CA THR A 40 2.21 -0.42 -17.18
C THR A 40 3.63 -0.78 -16.75
N LYS A 41 3.96 -0.60 -15.45
CA LYS A 41 5.31 -0.81 -14.92
C LYS A 41 5.40 -2.08 -14.09
N PRO A 42 6.57 -2.74 -14.07
CA PRO A 42 6.78 -3.91 -13.23
C PRO A 42 6.63 -3.56 -11.74
N ASN A 43 6.22 -4.55 -10.95
CA ASN A 43 5.92 -4.40 -9.51
C ASN A 43 4.75 -3.45 -9.22
N PHE A 44 3.81 -3.30 -10.15
CA PHE A 44 2.56 -2.59 -9.93
C PHE A 44 1.85 -3.10 -8.67
N VAL A 45 1.46 -2.16 -7.81
CA VAL A 45 0.62 -2.38 -6.64
C VAL A 45 -0.72 -1.74 -6.92
N SER A 46 -1.80 -2.51 -6.86
CA SER A 46 -3.14 -1.98 -7.08
C SER A 46 -3.64 -1.19 -5.85
N LEU A 47 -4.60 -0.30 -6.06
CA LEU A 47 -5.27 0.38 -4.94
C LEU A 47 -6.06 -0.61 -4.07
N LYS A 48 -6.55 -1.71 -4.66
CA LYS A 48 -7.20 -2.80 -3.94
C LYS A 48 -6.23 -3.47 -2.95
N ASP A 49 -4.99 -3.70 -3.37
CA ASP A 49 -3.93 -4.27 -2.53
C ASP A 49 -3.58 -3.36 -1.35
N LEU A 50 -3.57 -2.04 -1.58
CA LEU A 50 -3.42 -1.05 -0.51
C LEU A 50 -4.58 -1.03 0.48
N CYS A 51 -5.77 -1.49 0.09
CA CYS A 51 -6.98 -1.50 0.90
C CYS A 51 -7.25 -2.85 1.59
N LEU A 52 -6.29 -3.78 1.58
CA LEU A 52 -6.44 -5.07 2.27
C LEU A 52 -6.76 -4.88 3.75
N LYS A 53 -7.71 -5.65 4.29
CA LYS A 53 -8.23 -5.42 5.65
C LYS A 53 -7.14 -5.54 6.73
N THR A 54 -6.29 -6.56 6.65
CA THR A 54 -5.28 -6.83 7.68
C THR A 54 -3.87 -6.54 7.20
N ASN A 55 -2.97 -6.26 8.15
CA ASN A 55 -1.54 -6.07 7.87
C ASN A 55 -0.89 -7.37 7.40
N GLU A 56 -1.36 -8.52 7.87
CA GLU A 56 -0.86 -9.84 7.47
C GLU A 56 -1.12 -10.09 5.99
N LEU A 57 -2.35 -9.87 5.52
CA LEU A 57 -2.68 -10.02 4.10
C LEU A 57 -1.87 -9.05 3.24
N PHE A 58 -1.74 -7.79 3.69
CA PHE A 58 -0.90 -6.82 3.00
C PHE A 58 0.56 -7.29 2.90
N CYS A 59 1.11 -7.82 3.99
CA CYS A 59 2.48 -8.31 4.04
C CYS A 59 2.69 -9.56 3.17
N GLN A 60 1.76 -10.51 3.21
CA GLN A 60 1.84 -11.78 2.48
C GLN A 60 1.59 -11.63 0.98
N HIS A 61 0.61 -10.80 0.59
CA HIS A 61 0.22 -10.67 -0.82
C HIS A 61 0.98 -9.56 -1.55
N VAL A 62 1.24 -8.43 -0.88
CA VAL A 62 1.79 -7.23 -1.53
C VAL A 62 3.29 -7.14 -1.35
N THR A 63 3.77 -7.04 -0.11
CA THR A 63 5.17 -6.71 0.16
C THR A 63 6.08 -7.93 0.24
N LYS A 64 5.50 -9.13 0.40
CA LYS A 64 6.24 -10.40 0.60
C LYS A 64 7.22 -10.30 1.78
N THR A 65 6.82 -9.58 2.83
CA THR A 65 7.61 -9.40 4.06
C THR A 65 6.91 -10.03 5.25
N SER A 66 7.61 -10.21 6.37
CA SER A 66 6.97 -10.63 7.62
C SER A 66 6.08 -9.49 8.19
N PRO A 67 4.93 -9.82 8.82
CA PRO A 67 4.12 -8.83 9.54
C PRO A 67 4.91 -8.12 10.64
N GLY A 68 5.83 -8.82 11.30
CA GLY A 68 6.71 -8.25 12.33
C GLY A 68 7.63 -7.14 11.80
N HIS A 69 8.16 -7.30 10.58
CA HIS A 69 8.98 -6.26 9.95
C HIS A 69 8.15 -5.00 9.64
N TYR A 70 6.89 -5.16 9.20
CA TYR A 70 5.98 -4.05 9.01
C TYR A 70 5.61 -3.35 10.33
N LEU A 71 5.33 -4.11 11.40
CA LEU A 71 5.05 -3.56 12.72
C LEU A 71 6.25 -2.78 13.29
N ASN A 72 7.47 -3.28 13.11
CA ASN A 72 8.68 -2.56 13.51
C ASN A 72 8.84 -1.27 12.71
N PHE A 73 8.59 -1.28 11.40
CA PHE A 73 8.57 -0.07 10.58
C PHE A 73 7.52 0.93 11.06
N MET A 74 6.32 0.48 11.43
CA MET A 74 5.28 1.37 11.96
C MET A 74 5.70 2.10 13.23
N LYS A 75 6.55 1.49 14.08
CA LYS A 75 7.09 2.15 15.28
C LYS A 75 8.11 3.25 14.97
N THR A 76 8.64 3.30 13.75
CA THR A 76 9.63 4.31 13.31
C THR A 76 9.01 5.53 12.62
N LEU A 77 7.68 5.54 12.46
CA LEU A 77 6.91 6.62 11.84
C LEU A 77 6.25 7.50 12.89
#